data_AF-A0A1E5UUV1-F1
#
_entry.id   AF-A0A1E5UUV1-F1
#
_cell.length_a   1.000
_cell.length_b   1.000
_cell.length_c   1.000
_cell.angle_alpha   90.00
_cell.angle_beta   90.00
_cell.angle_gamma   90.00
#
_symmetry.space_group_name_H-M   'P 1'
#
loop_
_entity.id
_entity.type
_entity.pdbx_description
1 polymer ?
#
loop_
_entity_poly.entity_id
_entity_poly.type
_entity_poly.pdbx_seq_one_letter_code
_entity_poly.pdbx_strand_id
1 'polypeptide(L)'
;MRPKHHHPKRNTACLFVVIAPKSPNCCSSRHCCCLWELRHWAMDLDMDMDMETLADDTDPALAGDSGGEAAEAERYEAAEAEAELLRDRLRLAVISITTAEGKKAGMTVADPVVTCIADLAYKSAEQLAKDAELFAQHAGRKSIKMDDVILTAHRNEHLMGLLRTFSQELKGKERASSERKRKKSSKKDERVIDV
;
A
#
# COMPACT_ATOMS: atom_id res chain seq x y z
N MET A 1 26.10 26.03 -47.02
CA MET A 1 24.72 26.24 -46.52
C MET A 1 24.55 25.41 -45.25
N ARG A 2 24.45 26.05 -44.08
CA ARG A 2 24.22 25.40 -42.78
C ARG A 2 22.82 25.79 -42.30
N PRO A 3 21.96 24.86 -41.83
CA PRO A 3 20.67 25.22 -41.28
C PRO A 3 20.84 25.73 -39.84
N LYS A 4 20.30 26.93 -39.59
CA LYS A 4 20.19 27.53 -38.25
C LYS A 4 19.01 26.87 -37.54
N HIS A 5 19.27 25.99 -36.58
CA HIS A 5 18.22 25.52 -35.67
C HIS A 5 18.08 26.50 -34.50
N HIS A 6 16.90 27.11 -34.43
CA HIS A 6 16.43 27.95 -33.34
C HIS A 6 16.24 27.12 -32.07
N HIS A 7 16.75 27.65 -30.96
CA HIS A 7 16.39 27.25 -29.61
C HIS A 7 14.92 27.59 -29.30
N PRO A 8 14.13 26.66 -28.74
CA PRO A 8 13.00 27.03 -27.91
C PRO A 8 13.46 27.24 -26.46
N LYS A 9 13.11 28.40 -25.93
CA LYS A 9 13.36 28.87 -24.57
C LYS A 9 12.74 27.90 -23.55
N ARG A 10 13.55 27.37 -22.62
CA ARG A 10 13.04 26.74 -21.39
C ARG A 10 12.55 27.87 -20.49
N ASN A 11 11.24 28.10 -20.48
CA ASN A 11 10.61 28.93 -19.47
C ASN A 11 10.53 28.11 -18.18
N THR A 12 11.36 28.50 -17.23
CA THR A 12 11.16 28.28 -15.80
C THR A 12 9.85 28.94 -15.35
N ALA A 13 9.30 28.42 -14.25
CA ALA A 13 8.12 28.90 -13.53
C ALA A 13 6.75 28.51 -14.11
N CYS A 14 6.21 27.40 -13.59
CA CYS A 14 4.82 27.35 -13.16
C CYS A 14 4.80 26.77 -11.75
N LEU A 15 5.28 27.59 -10.82
CA LEU A 15 4.83 27.58 -9.44
C LEU A 15 3.42 28.16 -9.50
N PHE A 16 2.39 27.32 -9.48
CA PHE A 16 1.02 27.81 -9.32
C PHE A 16 0.45 27.22 -8.04
N VAL A 17 0.80 27.92 -6.96
CA VAL A 17 0.02 27.99 -5.72
C VAL A 17 -1.36 28.52 -6.12
N VAL A 18 -2.39 27.69 -5.99
CA VAL A 18 -3.78 28.17 -5.95
C VAL A 18 -4.35 27.86 -4.59
N ILE A 19 -4.33 28.91 -3.78
CA ILE A 19 -5.05 29.03 -2.52
C ILE A 19 -6.43 29.68 -2.85
N ALA A 20 -7.51 29.02 -2.38
CA ALA A 20 -8.87 29.52 -2.12
C ALA A 20 -9.84 29.78 -3.32
N PRO A 21 -11.20 29.79 -3.15
CA PRO A 21 -11.96 29.98 -1.90
C PRO A 21 -13.18 29.05 -1.62
N LYS A 22 -13.61 29.18 -0.36
CA LYS A 22 -14.79 28.67 0.35
C LYS A 22 -16.11 28.97 -0.40
N SER A 23 -16.93 27.95 -0.60
CA SER A 23 -18.35 28.08 -0.98
C SER A 23 -19.25 27.63 0.19
N PRO A 24 -20.26 28.42 0.59
CA PRO A 24 -21.30 27.99 1.50
C PRO A 24 -22.41 27.29 0.70
N ASN A 25 -22.93 26.18 1.22
CA ASN A 25 -24.06 25.39 0.70
C ASN A 25 -23.67 24.20 -0.19
N CYS A 26 -23.19 23.14 0.45
CA CYS A 26 -23.35 21.79 -0.10
C CYS A 26 -23.54 20.80 1.06
N CYS A 27 -24.77 20.73 1.58
CA CYS A 27 -25.15 19.76 2.59
C CYS A 27 -26.25 18.88 2.00
N SER A 28 -25.86 17.78 1.35
CA SER A 28 -26.65 16.54 1.28
C SER A 28 -25.79 15.41 0.69
N SER A 29 -25.28 14.56 1.58
CA SER A 29 -24.57 13.29 1.32
C SER A 29 -23.17 13.37 0.66
N ARG A 30 -22.20 12.65 1.25
CA ARG A 30 -20.77 12.47 0.85
C ARG A 30 -19.73 13.44 1.44
N HIS A 31 -20.09 14.24 2.44
CA HIS A 31 -19.18 15.21 3.08
C HIS A 31 -18.37 14.69 4.30
N CYS A 32 -18.03 13.39 4.36
CA CYS A 32 -17.03 12.91 5.34
C CYS A 32 -15.61 12.79 4.74
N CYS A 33 -15.45 12.72 3.42
CA CYS A 33 -14.12 12.48 2.83
C CYS A 33 -13.18 13.72 2.92
N CYS A 34 -13.71 14.94 2.80
CA CYS A 34 -12.89 16.16 2.78
C CYS A 34 -12.33 16.58 4.15
N LEU A 35 -12.73 15.93 5.26
CA LEU A 35 -12.22 16.27 6.60
C LEU A 35 -11.01 15.41 7.04
N TRP A 36 -10.66 14.37 6.30
CA TRP A 36 -9.47 13.57 6.61
C TRP A 36 -8.16 14.32 6.33
N GLU A 37 -8.17 15.16 5.28
CA GLU A 37 -6.97 15.82 4.76
C GLU A 37 -6.38 16.87 5.71
N LEU A 38 -7.14 17.33 6.72
CA LEU A 38 -6.67 18.24 7.77
C LEU A 38 -6.24 17.56 9.08
N ARG A 39 -6.43 16.24 9.23
CA ARG A 39 -6.01 15.51 10.44
C ARG A 39 -4.75 14.66 10.23
N HIS A 40 -4.28 14.53 9.00
CA HIS A 40 -3.04 13.80 8.65
C HIS A 40 -1.79 14.70 8.57
N TRP A 41 -1.92 16.03 8.71
CA TRP A 41 -0.77 16.94 8.86
C TRP A 41 -0.66 17.54 10.26
N ALA A 42 -1.56 17.17 11.17
CA ALA A 42 -1.66 17.74 12.52
C ALA A 42 -1.26 16.76 13.64
N MET A 43 -0.74 15.57 13.33
CA MET A 43 -0.27 14.61 14.35
C MET A 43 1.19 14.17 14.17
N ASP A 44 1.96 14.78 13.25
CA ASP A 44 3.35 14.39 12.95
C ASP A 44 4.40 15.47 13.29
N LEU A 45 4.10 16.43 14.17
CA LEU A 45 5.07 17.43 14.65
C LEU A 45 5.02 17.67 16.17
N ASP A 46 4.64 16.64 16.92
CA ASP A 46 4.74 16.61 18.39
C ASP A 46 5.41 15.30 18.85
N MET A 47 6.52 14.95 18.19
CA MET A 47 7.57 14.11 18.78
C MET A 47 8.71 15.00 19.24
N ASP A 48 8.43 15.88 20.21
CA ASP A 48 9.47 16.28 21.16
C ASP A 48 9.76 15.06 22.04
N MET A 49 10.68 14.24 21.54
CA MET A 49 11.38 13.24 22.31
C MET A 49 12.33 13.99 23.25
N ASP A 50 11.81 14.47 24.38
CA ASP A 50 12.63 14.89 25.52
C ASP A 50 13.36 13.65 26.07
N MET A 51 14.48 13.32 25.43
CA MET A 51 15.55 12.54 26.01
C MET A 51 16.25 13.41 27.06
N GLU A 52 15.57 13.72 28.16
CA GLU A 52 16.23 14.17 29.38
C GLU A 52 16.57 12.97 30.25
N THR A 53 17.88 12.86 30.48
CA THR A 53 18.58 11.98 31.39
C THR A 53 18.10 12.19 32.83
N LEU A 54 17.31 11.27 33.37
CA LEU A 54 17.20 11.12 34.82
C LEU A 54 18.06 9.94 35.26
N ALA A 55 19.26 10.29 35.70
CA ALA A 55 20.09 9.44 36.54
C ALA A 55 19.52 9.40 37.97
N ASP A 56 19.80 8.29 38.66
CA ASP A 56 19.78 8.08 40.11
C ASP A 56 18.40 7.92 40.80
N ASP A 57 18.02 6.65 41.00
CA ASP A 57 17.69 6.06 42.32
C ASP A 57 17.43 4.55 42.12
N THR A 58 18.52 3.80 41.92
CA THR A 58 18.48 2.33 41.80
C THR A 58 18.35 1.71 43.19
N ASP A 59 17.12 1.39 43.59
CA ASP A 59 16.84 0.49 44.73
C ASP A 59 17.20 -0.96 44.33
N PRO A 60 18.20 -1.63 44.94
CA PRO A 60 18.78 -2.87 44.42
C PRO A 60 17.98 -4.15 44.73
N ALA A 61 16.66 -4.08 44.90
CA ALA A 61 15.91 -5.14 45.59
C ALA A 61 14.94 -5.98 44.74
N LEU A 62 14.78 -5.76 43.43
CA LEU A 62 13.90 -6.61 42.60
C LEU A 62 14.66 -7.30 41.46
N ALA A 63 15.38 -8.36 41.81
CA ALA A 63 15.80 -9.39 40.86
C ALA A 63 14.57 -10.23 40.46
N GLY A 64 14.05 -10.03 39.26
CA GLY A 64 12.92 -10.80 38.76
C GLY A 64 12.46 -10.40 37.36
N ASP A 65 13.15 -10.92 36.35
CA ASP A 65 12.68 -11.30 35.00
C ASP A 65 13.70 -10.95 33.89
N SER A 66 14.89 -11.55 33.95
CA SER A 66 15.84 -11.49 32.82
C SER A 66 15.46 -12.41 31.66
N GLY A 67 14.31 -13.09 31.74
CA GLY A 67 13.83 -14.04 30.73
C GLY A 67 12.95 -13.38 29.67
N GLY A 68 12.16 -12.36 30.05
CA GLY A 68 11.31 -11.60 29.14
C GLY A 68 12.10 -10.73 28.15
N GLU A 69 13.15 -10.06 28.61
CA GLU A 69 13.89 -9.07 27.81
C GLU A 69 14.73 -9.72 26.69
N ALA A 70 15.32 -10.90 26.96
CA ALA A 70 16.02 -11.68 25.95
C ALA A 70 15.05 -12.25 24.90
N ALA A 71 13.87 -12.69 25.31
CA ALA A 71 12.83 -13.19 24.40
C ALA A 71 12.22 -12.07 23.54
N GLU A 72 12.08 -10.87 24.10
CA GLU A 72 11.58 -9.69 23.37
C GLU A 72 12.61 -9.17 22.36
N ALA A 73 13.90 -9.15 22.73
CA ALA A 73 14.99 -8.84 21.81
C ALA A 73 15.07 -9.85 20.65
N GLU A 74 15.01 -11.15 20.92
CA GLU A 74 15.00 -12.20 19.89
C GLU A 74 13.80 -12.04 18.94
N ARG A 75 12.63 -11.67 19.47
CA ARG A 75 11.43 -11.40 18.66
C ARG A 75 11.61 -10.18 17.75
N TYR A 76 12.27 -9.14 18.25
CA TYR A 76 12.57 -7.94 17.46
C TYR A 76 13.54 -8.25 16.31
N GLU A 77 14.64 -8.97 16.61
CA GLU A 77 15.60 -9.40 15.59
C GLU A 77 14.93 -10.28 14.52
N ALA A 78 14.05 -11.20 14.93
CA ALA A 78 13.29 -12.03 14.00
C ALA A 78 12.38 -11.19 13.07
N ALA A 79 11.72 -10.16 13.62
CA ALA A 79 10.89 -9.25 12.84
C ALA A 79 11.70 -8.40 11.86
N GLU A 80 12.90 -7.96 12.26
CA GLU A 80 13.81 -7.22 11.38
C GLU A 80 14.34 -8.11 10.24
N ALA A 81 14.72 -9.35 10.54
CA ALA A 81 15.14 -10.33 9.54
C ALA A 81 14.00 -10.66 8.56
N GLU A 82 12.76 -10.76 9.03
CA GLU A 82 11.60 -10.93 8.16
C GLU A 82 11.37 -9.70 7.27
N ALA A 83 11.51 -8.49 7.82
CA ALA A 83 11.40 -7.24 7.07
C ALA A 83 12.48 -7.14 5.97
N GLU A 84 13.73 -7.51 6.26
CA GLU A 84 14.81 -7.61 5.28
C GLU A 84 14.44 -8.56 4.13
N LEU A 85 13.96 -9.76 4.46
CA LEU A 85 13.56 -10.76 3.47
C LEU A 85 12.39 -10.27 2.59
N LEU A 86 11.45 -9.53 3.15
CA LEU A 86 10.36 -8.91 2.39
C LEU A 86 10.87 -7.79 1.48
N ARG A 87 11.82 -6.96 1.94
CA ARG A 87 12.47 -5.92 1.12
C ARG A 87 13.19 -6.54 -0.08
N ASP A 88 13.94 -7.62 0.13
CA ASP A 88 14.65 -8.30 -0.95
C ASP A 88 13.71 -8.89 -2.00
N ARG A 89 12.63 -9.54 -1.56
CA ARG A 89 11.60 -10.06 -2.48
C ARG A 89 10.91 -8.96 -3.27
N LEU A 90 10.58 -7.84 -2.62
CA LEU A 90 10.00 -6.68 -3.28
C LEU A 90 10.96 -6.12 -4.33
N ARG A 91 12.25 -6.00 -4.00
CA ARG A 91 13.28 -5.53 -4.94
C ARG A 91 13.34 -6.40 -6.19
N LEU A 92 13.34 -7.73 -6.05
CA LEU A 92 13.33 -8.65 -7.19
C LEU A 92 12.07 -8.49 -8.06
N ALA A 93 10.89 -8.32 -7.43
CA ALA A 93 9.65 -8.06 -8.16
C ALA A 93 9.70 -6.73 -8.94
N VAL A 94 10.24 -5.67 -8.32
CA VAL A 94 10.41 -4.36 -8.95
C VAL A 94 11.36 -4.43 -10.13
N ILE A 95 12.48 -5.15 -10.02
CA ILE A 95 13.40 -5.39 -11.14
C ILE A 95 12.64 -6.07 -12.29
N SER A 96 11.88 -7.12 -12.01
CA SER A 96 11.12 -7.84 -13.03
C SER A 96 10.13 -6.93 -13.77
N ILE A 97 9.34 -6.15 -13.04
CA ILE A 97 8.35 -5.22 -13.62
C ILE A 97 9.04 -4.12 -14.40
N THR A 98 10.02 -3.45 -13.81
CA THR A 98 10.70 -2.29 -14.41
C THR A 98 11.45 -2.68 -15.68
N THR A 99 12.11 -3.84 -15.70
CA THR A 99 12.78 -4.33 -16.91
C THR A 99 11.79 -4.76 -17.99
N ALA A 100 10.65 -5.34 -17.64
CA ALA A 100 9.59 -5.67 -18.58
C ALA A 100 8.98 -4.42 -19.23
N GLU A 101 8.69 -3.40 -18.43
CA GLU A 101 8.16 -2.12 -18.93
C GLU A 101 9.19 -1.36 -19.78
N GLY A 102 10.47 -1.35 -19.38
CA GLY A 102 11.55 -0.80 -20.19
C GLY A 102 11.64 -1.46 -21.57
N LYS A 103 11.59 -2.80 -21.62
CA LYS A 103 11.60 -3.56 -22.89
C LYS A 103 10.41 -3.21 -23.79
N LYS A 104 9.21 -3.06 -23.23
CA LYS A 104 8.01 -2.64 -23.99
C LYS A 104 8.17 -1.24 -24.57
N ALA A 105 8.83 -0.34 -23.85
CA ALA A 105 9.15 1.02 -24.32
C ALA A 105 10.37 1.09 -25.24
N GLY A 106 11.08 -0.03 -25.48
CA GLY A 106 12.32 -0.06 -26.26
C GLY A 106 13.53 0.57 -25.55
N MET A 107 13.52 0.59 -24.21
CA MET A 107 14.53 1.25 -23.38
C MET A 107 15.11 0.30 -22.32
N THR A 108 16.36 0.53 -21.93
CA THR A 108 16.98 -0.14 -20.77
C THR A 108 16.98 0.80 -19.57
N VAL A 109 16.49 0.33 -18.43
CA VAL A 109 16.49 1.12 -17.18
C VAL A 109 17.80 0.88 -16.44
N ALA A 110 18.43 1.95 -15.98
CA ALA A 110 19.70 1.87 -15.24
C ALA A 110 19.49 1.33 -13.82
N ASP A 111 20.44 0.54 -13.31
CA ASP A 111 20.35 -0.12 -12.00
C ASP A 111 20.10 0.83 -10.82
N PRO A 112 20.70 2.03 -10.74
CA PRO A 112 20.40 2.99 -9.68
C PRO A 112 18.93 3.44 -9.70
N VAL A 113 18.34 3.58 -10.89
CA VAL A 113 16.94 3.97 -11.04
C VAL A 113 16.03 2.85 -10.54
N VAL A 114 16.34 1.59 -10.85
CA VAL A 114 15.57 0.44 -10.36
C VAL A 114 15.63 0.34 -8.84
N THR A 115 16.79 0.63 -8.24
CA THR A 115 16.96 0.66 -6.78
C THR A 115 16.08 1.75 -6.15
N CYS A 116 16.10 2.97 -6.70
CA CYS A 116 15.23 4.05 -6.23
C CYS A 116 13.73 3.71 -6.37
N ILE A 117 13.32 3.03 -7.45
CA ILE A 117 11.93 2.59 -7.62
C ILE A 117 11.55 1.57 -6.54
N ALA A 118 12.46 0.65 -6.19
CA ALA A 118 12.22 -0.32 -5.12
C ALA A 118 12.01 0.36 -3.76
N ASP A 119 12.84 1.35 -3.42
CA ASP A 119 12.72 2.11 -2.17
C ASP A 119 11.40 2.90 -2.12
N LEU A 120 11.01 3.53 -3.23
CA LEU A 120 9.75 4.25 -3.35
C LEU A 120 8.55 3.30 -3.24
N ALA A 121 8.62 2.13 -3.86
CA ALA A 121 7.56 1.12 -3.78
C ALA A 121 7.40 0.60 -2.34
N TYR A 122 8.50 0.39 -1.62
CA TYR A 122 8.48 -0.04 -0.22
C TYR A 122 7.80 1.01 0.66
N LYS A 123 8.21 2.28 0.58
CA LYS A 123 7.59 3.39 1.32
C LYS A 123 6.11 3.57 0.96
N SER A 124 5.77 3.39 -0.33
CA SER A 124 4.39 3.47 -0.79
C SER A 124 3.54 2.33 -0.20
N ALA A 125 4.09 1.12 -0.08
CA ALA A 125 3.40 -0.02 0.52
C ALA A 125 3.11 0.22 2.01
N GLU A 126 4.04 0.83 2.75
CA GLU A 126 3.85 1.20 4.16
C GLU A 126 2.68 2.18 4.31
N GLN A 127 2.67 3.25 3.51
CA GLN A 127 1.58 4.24 3.56
C GLN A 127 0.23 3.62 3.17
N LEU A 128 0.21 2.79 2.12
CA LEU A 128 -1.00 2.10 1.68
C LEU A 128 -1.56 1.16 2.75
N ALA A 129 -0.70 0.48 3.52
CA ALA A 129 -1.12 -0.38 4.62
C ALA A 129 -1.79 0.43 5.74
N LYS A 130 -1.19 1.56 6.15
CA LYS A 130 -1.75 2.47 7.16
C LYS A 130 -3.11 3.02 6.71
N ASP A 131 -3.19 3.52 5.47
CA ASP A 131 -4.41 4.08 4.91
C ASP A 131 -5.53 3.01 4.84
N ALA A 132 -5.23 1.79 4.37
CA ALA A 132 -6.21 0.71 4.27
C ALA A 132 -6.72 0.24 5.64
N GLU A 133 -5.85 0.17 6.64
CA GLU A 133 -6.24 -0.12 8.03
C GLU A 133 -7.17 0.97 8.56
N LEU A 134 -6.79 2.23 8.38
CA LEU A 134 -7.55 3.39 8.82
C LEU A 134 -8.95 3.45 8.19
N PHE A 135 -9.10 3.08 6.92
CA PHE A 135 -10.42 2.98 6.28
C PHE A 135 -11.27 1.83 6.84
N ALA A 136 -10.66 0.68 7.13
CA ALA A 136 -11.38 -0.42 7.75
C ALA A 136 -11.87 -0.04 9.16
N GLN A 137 -11.01 0.61 9.96
CA GLN A 137 -11.35 1.11 11.29
C GLN A 137 -12.43 2.19 11.25
N HIS A 138 -12.39 3.10 10.26
CA HIS A 138 -13.42 4.11 10.06
C HIS A 138 -14.81 3.49 9.78
N ALA A 139 -14.84 2.33 9.13
CA ALA A 139 -16.05 1.55 8.91
C ALA A 139 -16.43 0.63 10.10
N GLY A 140 -15.75 0.73 11.24
CA GLY A 140 -15.97 -0.11 12.43
C GLY A 140 -15.52 -1.56 12.26
N ARG A 141 -14.64 -1.85 11.29
CA ARG A 141 -14.17 -3.20 10.97
C ARG A 141 -12.71 -3.38 11.39
N LYS A 142 -12.37 -4.62 11.79
CA LYS A 142 -10.98 -5.06 12.07
C LYS A 142 -10.34 -5.81 10.89
N SER A 143 -11.08 -5.96 9.79
CA SER A 143 -10.65 -6.69 8.61
C SER A 143 -10.81 -5.83 7.36
N ILE A 144 -9.73 -5.73 6.60
CA ILE A 144 -9.62 -4.96 5.36
C ILE A 144 -10.41 -5.67 4.24
N LYS A 145 -11.22 -4.91 3.52
CA LYS A 145 -12.00 -5.35 2.36
C LYS A 145 -11.54 -4.63 1.09
N MET A 146 -12.04 -5.08 -0.06
CA MET A 146 -11.76 -4.44 -1.35
C MET A 146 -12.15 -2.96 -1.40
N ASP A 147 -13.20 -2.57 -0.68
CA ASP A 147 -13.65 -1.17 -0.64
C ASP A 147 -12.63 -0.26 0.03
N ASP A 148 -11.88 -0.75 1.03
CA ASP A 148 -10.81 -0.01 1.72
C ASP A 148 -9.63 0.22 0.77
N VAL A 149 -9.25 -0.82 0.01
CA VAL A 149 -8.17 -0.74 -0.99
C VAL A 149 -8.54 0.24 -2.11
N ILE A 150 -9.79 0.21 -2.59
CA ILE A 150 -10.28 1.15 -3.62
C ILE A 150 -10.24 2.61 -3.10
N LEU A 151 -10.52 2.82 -1.81
CA LEU A 151 -10.50 4.14 -1.17
C LEU A 151 -9.10 4.76 -1.12
N THR A 152 -8.04 3.96 -1.08
CA THR A 152 -6.65 4.48 -1.13
C THR A 152 -6.38 5.27 -2.42
N ALA A 153 -7.07 4.95 -3.52
CA ALA A 153 -6.92 5.62 -4.80
C ALA A 153 -7.85 6.83 -4.99
N HIS A 154 -8.51 7.35 -3.94
CA HIS A 154 -9.55 8.37 -4.10
C HIS A 154 -9.10 9.71 -4.69
N ARG A 155 -7.82 10.05 -4.60
CA ARG A 155 -7.25 11.24 -5.24
C ARG A 155 -7.08 11.08 -6.76
N ASN A 156 -7.23 9.86 -7.29
CA ASN A 156 -7.09 9.54 -8.69
C ASN A 156 -8.28 8.71 -9.18
N GLU A 157 -9.30 9.40 -9.69
CA GLU A 157 -10.55 8.80 -10.19
C GLU A 157 -10.31 7.71 -11.25
N HIS A 158 -9.32 7.90 -12.13
CA HIS A 158 -9.00 6.91 -13.16
C HIS A 158 -8.47 5.62 -12.54
N LEU A 159 -7.51 5.73 -11.61
CA LEU A 159 -6.97 4.58 -10.88
C LEU A 159 -8.06 3.90 -10.03
N MET A 160 -8.89 4.68 -9.33
CA MET A 160 -10.03 4.13 -8.58
C MET A 160 -10.98 3.34 -9.49
N GLY A 161 -11.26 3.85 -10.68
CA GLY A 161 -12.07 3.17 -11.71
C GLY A 161 -11.47 1.82 -12.11
N LEU A 162 -10.16 1.78 -12.39
CA LEU A 162 -9.46 0.52 -12.70
C LEU A 162 -9.54 -0.49 -11.56
N LEU A 163 -9.34 -0.06 -10.31
CA LEU A 163 -9.44 -0.94 -9.14
C LEU A 163 -10.86 -1.49 -8.93
N ARG A 164 -11.89 -0.69 -9.19
CA ARG A 164 -13.30 -1.14 -9.16
C ARG A 164 -13.57 -2.22 -10.19
N THR A 165 -13.12 -2.02 -11.43
CA THR A 165 -13.25 -3.02 -12.50
C THR A 165 -12.53 -4.31 -12.11
N PHE A 166 -11.28 -4.20 -11.64
CA PHE A 166 -10.50 -5.36 -11.18
C PHE A 166 -11.19 -6.13 -10.04
N SER A 167 -11.78 -5.41 -9.07
CA SER A 167 -12.56 -6.03 -7.98
C SER A 167 -13.76 -6.85 -8.49
N GLN A 168 -14.45 -6.35 -9.52
CA GLN A 168 -15.58 -7.05 -10.13
C GLN A 168 -15.14 -8.32 -10.86
N GLU A 169 -14.02 -8.27 -11.58
CA GLU A 169 -13.45 -9.44 -12.27
C GLU A 169 -13.07 -10.57 -11.30
N LEU A 170 -12.51 -10.23 -10.13
CA LEU A 170 -12.18 -11.22 -9.10
C LEU A 170 -13.45 -11.94 -8.60
N LYS A 171 -14.52 -11.19 -8.32
CA LYS A 171 -15.82 -11.74 -7.89
C LYS A 171 -16.47 -12.61 -8.98
N GLY A 172 -16.27 -12.27 -10.26
CA GLY A 172 -16.76 -13.05 -11.40
C GLY A 172 -16.01 -14.38 -11.59
N LYS A 173 -14.67 -14.36 -11.46
CA LYS A 173 -13.82 -15.56 -11.58
C LYS A 173 -14.08 -16.57 -10.45
N GLU A 174 -14.31 -16.09 -9.23
CA GLU A 174 -14.59 -16.93 -8.06
C GLU A 174 -15.90 -17.74 -8.24
N ARG A 175 -16.95 -17.09 -8.76
CA ARG A 175 -18.24 -17.73 -9.06
C ARG A 175 -18.13 -18.78 -10.16
N ALA A 176 -17.37 -18.50 -11.24
CA ALA A 176 -17.18 -19.42 -12.36
C ALA A 176 -16.42 -20.72 -11.99
N SER A 177 -15.52 -20.65 -10.99
CA SER A 177 -14.79 -21.83 -10.50
C SER A 177 -15.67 -22.75 -9.65
N SER A 178 -16.57 -22.18 -8.84
CA SER A 178 -17.45 -22.94 -7.94
C SER A 178 -18.50 -23.80 -8.67
N GLU A 179 -19.00 -23.33 -9.82
CA GLU A 179 -20.01 -24.04 -10.63
C GLU A 179 -19.43 -25.31 -11.29
N ARG A 180 -18.15 -25.31 -11.67
CA ARG A 180 -17.50 -26.49 -12.29
C ARG A 180 -17.34 -27.67 -11.33
N LYS A 181 -17.35 -27.45 -10.02
CA LYS A 181 -17.25 -28.51 -9.01
C LYS A 181 -18.59 -29.20 -8.71
N ARG A 182 -19.74 -28.58 -9.03
CA ARG A 182 -21.07 -29.15 -8.75
C ARG A 182 -21.63 -30.08 -9.83
N LYS A 183 -20.97 -30.21 -10.99
CA LYS A 183 -21.47 -31.01 -12.12
C LYS A 183 -20.76 -32.35 -12.35
N LYS A 184 -19.83 -32.77 -11.47
CA LYS A 184 -19.02 -34.00 -11.64
C LYS A 184 -19.37 -35.16 -10.68
N SER A 185 -20.45 -35.07 -9.89
CA SER A 185 -20.80 -36.13 -8.92
C SER A 185 -22.11 -36.89 -9.19
N SER A 186 -22.76 -36.73 -10.35
CA SER A 186 -24.04 -37.42 -10.65
C SER A 186 -23.97 -38.31 -11.89
N LYS A 187 -23.14 -39.36 -11.88
CA LYS A 187 -23.37 -40.55 -12.72
C LYS A 187 -22.58 -41.77 -12.25
N LYS A 188 -23.04 -42.40 -11.18
CA LYS A 188 -22.74 -43.81 -10.90
C LYS A 188 -23.93 -44.44 -10.21
N ASP A 189 -24.88 -44.92 -11.02
CA ASP A 189 -25.65 -46.10 -10.64
C ASP A 189 -26.10 -46.85 -11.90
N GLU A 190 -26.25 -48.15 -11.72
CA GLU A 190 -26.90 -49.13 -12.61
C GLU A 190 -26.10 -49.69 -13.81
N ARG A 191 -25.37 -50.79 -13.55
CA ARG A 191 -25.39 -51.94 -14.47
C ARG A 191 -25.73 -53.20 -13.67
N VAL A 192 -26.96 -53.64 -13.92
CA VAL A 192 -27.60 -54.87 -13.47
C VAL A 192 -26.83 -56.09 -14.02
N ILE A 193 -26.84 -57.13 -13.20
CA ILE A 193 -26.33 -58.49 -13.34
C ILE A 193 -26.99 -59.16 -14.56
N ASP A 194 -26.25 -59.95 -15.35
CA ASP A 194 -26.78 -61.16 -15.98
C ASP A 194 -25.64 -62.10 -16.46
N VAL A 195 -25.70 -63.33 -15.93
CA VAL A 195 -25.11 -64.64 -16.31
C VAL A 195 -23.60 -64.77 -16.49
#